data_AF-M6ZH62-F1
#
_entry.id   AF-M6ZH62-F1
#
_cell.length_a   1.000
_cell.length_b   1.000
_cell.length_c   1.000
_cell.angle_alpha   90.00
_cell.angle_beta   90.00
_cell.angle_gamma   90.00
#
_symmetry.space_group_name_H-M   'P 1'
#
loop_
_entity.id
_entity.type
_entity.pdbx_description
1 polymer ?
#
loop_
_entity_poly.entity_id
_entity_poly.type
_entity_poly.pdbx_seq_one_letter_code
_entity_poly.pdbx_strand_id
1 'polypeptide(L)'
;MNEITSFIKILAAKLGAYGAFNIPEYFHDAVLFHKSFQFVDPEKEGRFRAILQSFNRTNLRELSDQIHKEKIYEVSTGNIYIWKYGEMVSCINSYLDATLFDEEYDKKVKKIVSETRYIRKI
;
A
#
# COMPACT_ATOMS: atom_id res chain seq x y z
N MET A 1 -4.84 -2.65 15.54
CA MET A 1 -5.38 -1.35 15.10
C MET A 1 -4.31 -0.31 15.39
N ASN A 2 -3.92 0.54 14.43
CA ASN A 2 -2.86 1.55 14.63
C ASN A 2 -3.52 2.84 15.17
N GLU A 3 -3.21 3.19 16.42
CA GLU A 3 -3.81 4.32 17.16
C GLU A 3 -3.71 5.65 16.38
N ILE A 4 -2.61 5.86 15.66
CA ILE A 4 -2.39 7.07 14.83
C ILE A 4 -3.43 7.14 13.71
N THR A 5 -3.66 6.05 12.99
CA THR A 5 -4.61 6.04 11.87
C THR A 5 -6.05 6.25 12.36
N SER A 6 -6.39 5.71 13.53
CA SER A 6 -7.69 5.94 14.16
C SER A 6 -7.86 7.40 14.56
N PHE A 7 -6.84 8.01 15.17
CA PHE A 7 -6.84 9.44 15.50
C PHE A 7 -7.08 10.31 14.26
N ILE A 8 -6.37 10.04 13.16
CA ILE A 8 -6.54 10.78 11.90
C ILE A 8 -7.97 10.67 11.37
N LYS A 9 -8.56 9.47 11.35
CA LYS A 9 -9.96 9.27 10.92
C LYS A 9 -10.94 10.04 11.79
N ILE A 10 -10.76 10.01 13.11
CA ILE A 10 -11.62 10.75 14.05
C ILE A 10 -11.50 12.27 13.82
N LEU A 11 -10.28 12.78 13.63
CA LEU A 11 -10.04 14.19 13.36
C LEU A 11 -10.69 14.62 12.05
N ALA A 12 -10.50 13.87 10.96
CA ALA A 12 -11.11 14.14 9.67
C ALA A 12 -12.65 14.16 9.76
N ALA A 13 -13.25 13.21 10.49
CA ALA A 13 -14.70 13.20 10.74
C ALA A 13 -15.17 14.46 11.50
N LYS A 14 -14.44 14.87 12.55
CA LYS A 14 -14.77 16.07 13.34
C LYS A 14 -14.67 17.36 12.54
N LEU A 15 -13.79 17.40 11.54
CA LEU A 15 -13.64 18.54 10.64
C LEU A 15 -14.67 18.55 9.50
N GLY A 16 -15.57 17.57 9.45
CA GLY A 16 -16.55 17.44 8.35
C GLY A 16 -15.94 16.96 7.04
N ALA A 17 -14.74 16.37 7.06
CA ALA A 17 -14.12 15.80 5.88
C ALA A 17 -14.66 14.39 5.58
N TYR A 18 -14.65 14.01 4.30
CA TYR A 18 -15.13 12.71 3.83
C TYR A 18 -14.10 11.57 3.95
N GLY A 19 -12.87 11.90 4.34
CA GLY A 19 -11.76 10.98 4.49
C GLY A 19 -10.46 11.69 4.83
N ALA A 20 -9.38 10.92 4.83
CA ALA A 20 -8.02 11.42 4.95
C ALA A 20 -7.18 10.95 3.77
N PHE A 21 -6.22 11.78 3.36
CA PHE A 21 -5.34 11.56 2.21
C PHE A 21 -3.87 11.61 2.68
N ASN A 22 -3.04 10.73 2.13
CA ASN A 22 -1.62 10.65 2.43
C ASN A 22 -0.82 10.26 1.16
N ILE A 23 0.42 10.72 1.05
CA ILE A 23 1.37 10.31 0.01
C ILE A 23 2.64 9.80 0.72
N PRO A 24 2.77 8.49 0.99
CA PRO A 24 3.95 7.94 1.63
C PRO A 24 5.18 8.03 0.71
N GLU A 25 6.10 8.93 1.04
CA GLU A 25 7.36 9.10 0.30
C GLU A 25 8.25 7.86 0.39
N TYR A 26 8.27 7.19 1.56
CA TYR A 26 9.03 5.96 1.76
C TYR A 26 8.12 4.72 1.93
N PHE A 27 8.67 3.54 1.62
CA PHE A 27 7.95 2.27 1.74
C PHE A 27 7.44 2.02 3.17
N HIS A 28 8.24 2.32 4.19
CA HIS A 28 7.84 2.08 5.58
C HIS A 28 6.69 2.99 6.03
N ASP A 29 6.55 4.19 5.45
CA ASP A 29 5.39 5.05 5.70
C ASP A 29 4.12 4.38 5.15
N ALA A 30 4.17 3.85 3.92
CA ALA A 30 3.04 3.13 3.36
C ALA A 30 2.63 1.95 4.25
N VAL A 31 3.60 1.21 4.80
CA VAL A 31 3.33 0.11 5.75
C VAL A 31 2.71 0.63 7.06
N LEU A 32 3.10 1.80 7.54
CA LEU A 32 2.49 2.38 8.75
C LEU A 32 0.97 2.63 8.57
N PHE A 33 0.56 3.06 7.37
CA PHE A 33 -0.81 3.46 7.07
C PHE A 33 -1.69 2.36 6.45
N HIS A 34 -1.11 1.29 5.88
CA HIS A 34 -1.81 0.32 5.02
C HIS A 34 -3.01 -0.41 5.65
N LYS A 35 -3.14 -0.41 6.99
CA LYS A 35 -4.26 -1.07 7.67
C LYS A 35 -5.56 -0.27 7.60
N SER A 36 -5.46 1.03 7.40
CA SER A 36 -6.60 1.96 7.39
C SER A 36 -6.68 2.76 6.09
N PHE A 37 -5.61 2.78 5.31
CA PHE A 37 -5.50 3.47 4.04
C PHE A 37 -5.18 2.47 2.93
N GLN A 38 -5.68 2.73 1.73
CA GLN A 38 -5.39 1.96 0.52
C GLN A 38 -4.93 2.93 -0.57
N PHE A 39 -4.04 2.46 -1.46
CA PHE A 39 -3.67 3.24 -2.64
C PHE A 39 -4.86 3.39 -3.58
N VAL A 40 -5.06 4.60 -4.12
CA VAL A 40 -6.14 4.87 -5.09
C VAL A 40 -5.91 4.11 -6.41
N ASP A 41 -4.66 4.01 -6.84
CA ASP A 41 -4.29 3.19 -7.99
C ASP A 41 -4.26 1.69 -7.62
N PRO A 42 -5.12 0.84 -8.22
CA PRO A 42 -5.13 -0.60 -7.95
C PRO A 42 -3.83 -1.31 -8.37
N GLU A 43 -3.10 -0.80 -9.37
CA GLU A 43 -1.81 -1.40 -9.74
C GLU A 43 -0.79 -1.20 -8.62
N LYS A 44 -0.71 0.02 -8.10
CA LYS A 44 0.13 0.38 -6.96
C LYS A 44 -0.24 -0.42 -5.70
N GLU A 45 -1.53 -0.51 -5.36
CA GLU A 45 -2.00 -1.31 -4.20
C GLU A 45 -1.64 -2.79 -4.37
N GLY A 46 -1.89 -3.36 -5.55
CA GLY A 46 -1.59 -4.75 -5.86
C GLY A 46 -0.11 -5.08 -5.70
N ARG A 47 0.76 -4.27 -6.32
CA ARG A 47 2.22 -4.45 -6.21
C ARG A 47 2.72 -4.27 -4.76
N PHE A 48 2.17 -3.29 -4.04
CA PHE A 48 2.48 -3.09 -2.62
C PHE A 48 2.11 -4.31 -1.76
N ARG A 49 0.89 -4.83 -1.92
CA ARG A 49 0.44 -6.05 -1.22
C ARG A 49 1.27 -7.28 -1.60
N ALA A 50 1.64 -7.43 -2.87
CA ALA A 50 2.51 -8.50 -3.34
C ALA A 50 3.90 -8.48 -2.67
N ILE A 51 4.47 -7.30 -2.42
CA ILE A 51 5.71 -7.16 -1.63
C ILE A 51 5.50 -7.61 -0.19
N LEU A 52 4.45 -7.13 0.48
CA LEU A 52 4.15 -7.53 1.86
C LEU A 52 3.97 -9.05 1.98
N GLN A 53 3.30 -9.66 1.00
CA GLN A 53 3.13 -11.12 0.94
C GLN A 53 4.46 -11.84 0.72
N SER A 54 5.29 -11.36 -0.21
CA SER A 54 6.60 -11.96 -0.53
C SER A 54 7.59 -11.91 0.63
N PHE A 55 7.45 -10.91 1.51
CA PHE A 55 8.37 -10.65 2.62
C PHE A 55 7.70 -10.64 4.00
N ASN A 56 6.61 -11.39 4.19
CA ASN A 56 5.80 -11.39 5.41
C ASN A 56 6.55 -11.71 6.72
N ARG A 57 7.73 -12.34 6.65
CA ARG A 57 8.62 -12.66 7.78
C ARG A 57 9.82 -11.73 7.92
N THR A 58 9.92 -10.73 7.06
CA THR A 58 11.05 -9.78 7.05
C THR A 58 10.74 -8.59 7.94
N ASN A 59 11.74 -8.11 8.66
CA ASN A 59 11.60 -6.87 9.42
C ASN A 59 11.36 -5.69 8.47
N LEU A 60 10.41 -4.80 8.82
CA LEU A 60 10.07 -3.63 8.00
C LEU A 60 11.27 -2.74 7.68
N ARG A 61 12.14 -2.48 8.68
CA ARG A 61 13.34 -1.66 8.49
C ARG A 61 14.29 -2.30 7.49
N GLU A 62 14.51 -3.61 7.62
CA GLU A 62 15.35 -4.37 6.70
C GLU A 62 14.78 -4.34 5.27
N LEU A 63 13.47 -4.57 5.13
CA LEU A 63 12.82 -4.55 3.81
C LEU A 63 12.88 -3.15 3.18
N SER A 64 12.63 -2.10 3.95
CA SER A 64 12.73 -0.72 3.46
C SER A 64 14.15 -0.37 3.00
N ASP A 65 15.18 -0.82 3.73
CA ASP A 65 16.58 -0.65 3.34
C ASP A 65 16.93 -1.45 2.07
N GLN A 66 16.43 -2.68 1.95
CA GLN A 66 16.63 -3.51 0.75
C GLN A 66 15.97 -2.92 -0.50
N ILE A 67 14.76 -2.34 -0.36
CA ILE A 67 14.09 -1.62 -1.43
C ILE A 67 14.88 -0.37 -1.83
N HIS A 68 15.34 0.43 -0.85
CA HIS A 68 16.16 1.61 -1.11
C HIS A 68 17.50 1.28 -1.79
N LYS A 69 18.08 0.11 -1.48
CA LYS A 69 19.31 -0.39 -2.11
C LYS A 69 19.08 -1.17 -3.40
N GLU A 70 17.86 -1.16 -3.95
CA GLU A 70 17.52 -1.80 -5.22
C GLU A 70 17.82 -3.32 -5.25
N LYS A 71 17.66 -3.99 -4.10
CA LYS A 71 17.96 -5.42 -3.93
C LYS A 71 16.75 -6.33 -4.12
N ILE A 72 15.59 -5.79 -4.45
CA ILE A 72 14.34 -6.53 -4.60
C ILE A 72 13.97 -6.61 -6.07
N TYR A 73 13.61 -7.79 -6.55
CA TYR A 73 13.33 -8.08 -7.95
C TYR A 73 11.97 -8.76 -8.10
N GLU A 74 11.26 -8.42 -9.18
CA GLU A 74 10.05 -9.12 -9.60
C GLU A 74 10.43 -10.41 -10.35
N VAL A 75 9.89 -11.56 -9.93
CA VAL A 75 10.27 -12.87 -10.47
C VAL A 75 9.89 -13.04 -11.94
N SER A 76 8.73 -12.54 -12.34
CA SER A 76 8.17 -12.70 -13.69
C SER A 76 8.94 -11.91 -14.74
N THR A 77 9.36 -10.69 -14.41
CA THR A 77 10.01 -9.76 -15.35
C THR A 77 11.52 -9.68 -15.18
N GLY A 78 12.05 -10.09 -14.01
CA GLY A 78 13.44 -9.89 -13.65
C GLY A 78 13.80 -8.42 -13.34
N ASN A 79 12.82 -7.52 -13.33
CA ASN A 79 13.05 -6.10 -13.10
C ASN A 79 13.25 -5.79 -11.62
N ILE A 80 14.08 -4.78 -11.35
CA ILE A 80 14.24 -4.22 -10.01
C ILE A 80 12.92 -3.57 -9.58
N TYR A 81 12.48 -3.88 -8.37
CA TYR A 81 11.43 -3.12 -7.72
C TYR A 81 11.97 -1.80 -7.19
N ILE A 82 11.46 -0.70 -7.73
CA ILE A 82 11.75 0.65 -7.26
C ILE A 82 10.51 1.20 -6.56
N TRP A 83 10.67 1.67 -5.33
CA TRP A 83 9.59 2.36 -4.64
C TRP A 83 9.27 3.66 -5.37
N LYS A 84 8.02 3.77 -5.80
CA LYS A 84 7.41 5.04 -6.20
C LYS A 84 6.32 5.35 -5.20
N TYR A 85 6.25 6.58 -4.71
CA TYR A 85 5.13 7.02 -3.88
C TYR A 85 3.84 7.06 -4.70
N GLY A 86 2.71 7.15 -4.02
CA GLY A 86 1.38 7.23 -4.63
C GLY A 86 0.35 7.64 -3.59
N GLU A 87 -0.85 7.96 -4.05
CA GLU A 87 -1.92 8.47 -3.21
C GLU A 87 -2.58 7.34 -2.42
N MET A 88 -2.58 7.47 -1.10
CA MET A 88 -3.33 6.60 -0.19
C MET A 88 -4.49 7.36 0.43
N VAL A 89 -5.66 6.74 0.49
CA VAL A 89 -6.86 7.32 1.10
C VAL A 89 -7.47 6.41 2.14
N SER A 90 -8.01 7.02 3.19
CA SER A 90 -8.88 6.39 4.16
C SER A 90 -10.23 7.09 4.09
N CYS A 91 -11.24 6.43 3.54
CA CYS A 91 -12.59 6.98 3.46
C CYS A 91 -13.30 6.86 4.83
N ILE A 92 -14.10 7.88 5.13
CA ILE A 92 -15.03 7.91 6.26
C ILE A 92 -16.46 7.75 5.74
N ASN A 93 -16.74 8.33 4.57
CA ASN A 93 -18.00 8.19 3.88
C ASN A 93 -18.04 6.91 3.02
N SER A 94 -19.08 6.10 3.21
CA SER A 94 -19.26 4.80 2.54
C SER A 94 -19.51 4.90 1.04
N TYR A 95 -20.13 5.99 0.56
CA TYR A 95 -20.32 6.21 -0.86
C TYR A 95 -18.99 6.46 -1.57
N LEU A 96 -18.13 7.31 -0.98
CA LEU A 96 -16.79 7.55 -1.50
C LEU A 96 -15.94 6.28 -1.49
N ASP A 97 -16.00 5.51 -0.39
CA ASP A 97 -15.31 4.23 -0.25
C ASP A 97 -15.71 3.23 -1.35
N ALA A 98 -17.02 3.02 -1.54
CA ALA A 98 -17.57 2.13 -2.57
C ALA A 98 -17.31 2.61 -4.01
N THR A 99 -17.07 3.91 -4.21
CA THR A 99 -16.76 4.50 -5.52
C THR A 99 -15.29 4.32 -5.87
N LEU A 100 -14.37 4.43 -4.89
CA LEU A 100 -12.94 4.30 -5.11
C LEU A 100 -12.46 2.85 -5.08
N PHE A 101 -13.09 2.02 -4.24
CA PHE A 101 -12.70 0.63 -3.99
C PHE A 101 -13.83 -0.32 -4.39
N ASP A 102 -14.24 -0.19 -5.65
CA ASP A 102 -15.28 -1.02 -6.24
C ASP A 102 -14.80 -2.45 -6.56
N GLU A 103 -15.69 -3.26 -7.15
CA GLU A 103 -15.37 -4.63 -7.50
C GLU A 103 -14.27 -4.73 -8.59
N GLU A 104 -14.19 -3.74 -9.50
CA GLU A 104 -13.17 -3.71 -10.54
C GLU A 104 -11.78 -3.44 -9.94
N TYR A 105 -11.69 -2.48 -9.02
CA TYR A 105 -10.50 -2.22 -8.22
C TYR A 105 -10.03 -3.50 -7.51
N ASP A 106 -10.93 -4.15 -6.78
CA ASP A 106 -10.60 -5.36 -6.02
C ASP A 106 -10.13 -6.51 -6.93
N LYS A 107 -10.76 -6.68 -8.09
CA LYS A 107 -10.35 -7.68 -9.09
C LYS A 107 -8.94 -7.41 -9.60
N LYS A 108 -8.62 -6.16 -9.93
CA LYS A 108 -7.28 -5.76 -10.40
C LYS A 108 -6.23 -6.00 -9.31
N VAL A 109 -6.49 -5.56 -8.08
CA VAL A 109 -5.58 -5.77 -6.94
C VAL A 109 -5.33 -7.26 -6.72
N LYS A 110 -6.39 -8.08 -6.65
CA LYS A 110 -6.26 -9.53 -6.44
C LYS A 110 -5.47 -10.21 -7.55
N LYS A 111 -5.74 -9.85 -8.81
CA LYS A 111 -5.01 -10.38 -9.97
C LYS A 111 -3.52 -10.11 -9.84
N ILE A 112 -3.14 -8.85 -9.61
CA ILE A 112 -1.73 -8.44 -9.49
C ILE A 112 -1.06 -9.14 -8.32
N VAL A 113 -1.71 -9.20 -7.15
CA VAL A 113 -1.18 -9.92 -5.98
C VAL A 113 -0.91 -11.39 -6.28
N SER A 114 -1.77 -12.05 -7.07
CA SER A 114 -1.61 -13.46 -7.42
C SER A 114 -0.54 -13.73 -8.48
N GLU A 115 -0.31 -12.78 -9.39
CA GLU A 115 0.62 -12.92 -10.52
C GLU A 115 2.03 -12.38 -10.20
N THR A 116 2.15 -11.50 -9.20
CA THR A 116 3.40 -10.84 -8.85
C THR A 116 4.03 -11.46 -7.61
N ARG A 117 5.31 -11.83 -7.72
CA ARG A 117 6.14 -12.29 -6.60
C ARG A 117 7.48 -11.57 -6.61
N TYR A 118 7.98 -11.22 -5.43
CA TYR A 118 9.27 -10.56 -5.26
C TYR A 118 10.28 -11.43 -4.53
N ILE A 119 11.56 -11.29 -4.89
CA ILE A 119 12.69 -11.98 -4.27
C ILE A 119 13.86 -11.03 -4.03
N ARG A 120 14.78 -11.43 -3.15
CA ARG A 120 16.05 -10.71 -2.94
C ARG A 120 17.06 -11.12 -3.99
N LYS A 121 17.90 -10.17 -4.41
CA LYS A 121 19.17 -10.47 -5.06
C LYS A 121 20.07 -11.25 -4.09
N ILE A 122 20.58 -12.38 -4.54
CA ILE A 122 21.66 -13.12 -3.87
C ILE A 122 22.98 -12.43 -4.21
#